data_AF-A0A1L1PH55-F1
#
_entry.id   AF-A0A1L1PH55-F1
#
_cell.length_a   1.000
_cell.length_b   1.000
_cell.length_c   1.000
_cell.angle_alpha   90.00
_cell.angle_beta   90.00
_cell.angle_gamma   90.00
#
_symmetry.space_group_name_H-M   'P 1'
#
loop_
_entity.id
_entity.type
_entity.pdbx_description
1 polymer ?
#
loop_
_entity_poly.entity_id
_entity_poly.type
_entity_poly.pdbx_seq_one_letter_code
_entity_poly.pdbx_strand_id
1 'polypeptide(L)'
;MKTAQNLALSIALALGAGAAFAEGPIEGNEVFNFQSTLSRAEVQAQAVQANQAGLVARGEIVPVQEQVAVSGLSRAQVRAEAAEAQRLGLIARGEILPVATPAQIEQIRTAGLRAAGGEKLVQSGSAVTAN
;
A
#
# COMPACT_ATOMS: atom_id res chain seq x y z
N MET A 1 -64.66 23.74 -7.69
CA MET A 1 -63.96 22.49 -8.03
C MET A 1 -62.76 22.76 -8.98
N LYS A 2 -61.81 23.62 -8.61
CA LYS A 2 -60.67 24.00 -9.49
C LYS A 2 -59.29 23.86 -8.84
N THR A 3 -59.21 23.37 -7.60
CA THR A 3 -57.94 23.18 -6.87
C THR A 3 -57.43 21.75 -6.93
N ALA A 4 -58.31 20.76 -7.12
CA ALA A 4 -57.92 19.35 -7.25
C ALA A 4 -57.22 19.01 -8.58
N GLN A 5 -57.47 19.81 -9.63
CA GLN A 5 -56.93 19.57 -10.96
C GLN A 5 -55.45 19.99 -11.10
N ASN A 6 -55.00 20.94 -10.28
CA ASN A 6 -53.62 21.46 -10.33
C ASN A 6 -52.64 20.62 -9.50
N LEU A 7 -53.13 19.84 -8.53
CA LEU A 7 -52.26 18.98 -7.71
C LEU A 7 -51.95 17.65 -8.39
N ALA A 8 -52.82 17.18 -9.28
CA ALA A 8 -52.60 15.94 -10.04
C ALA A 8 -51.49 16.06 -11.09
N LEU A 9 -51.29 17.27 -11.65
CA LEU A 9 -50.36 17.49 -12.75
C LEU A 9 -48.89 17.51 -12.31
N SER A 10 -48.60 17.97 -11.08
CA SER A 10 -47.24 18.02 -10.53
C SER A 10 -46.74 16.65 -10.04
N ILE A 11 -47.63 15.73 -9.69
CA ILE A 11 -47.26 14.36 -9.30
C ILE A 11 -46.93 13.52 -10.55
N ALA A 12 -47.63 13.72 -11.67
CA ALA A 12 -47.40 12.95 -12.89
C ALA A 12 -46.03 13.21 -13.55
N LEU A 13 -45.44 14.40 -13.37
CA LEU A 13 -44.17 14.77 -14.03
C LEU A 13 -42.93 14.30 -13.26
N ALA A 14 -43.04 14.01 -11.95
CA ALA A 14 -41.92 13.56 -11.13
C ALA A 14 -41.61 12.05 -11.27
N LEU A 15 -42.49 11.26 -11.87
CA LEU A 15 -42.28 9.81 -12.08
C LEU A 15 -41.60 9.47 -13.42
N GLY A 16 -41.25 10.46 -14.24
CA GLY A 16 -40.78 10.25 -15.62
C GLY A 16 -39.27 10.11 -15.86
N ALA A 17 -38.42 10.10 -14.82
CA ALA A 17 -36.96 10.13 -14.98
C ALA A 17 -36.25 8.79 -14.69
N GLY A 18 -36.88 7.65 -15.01
CA GLY A 18 -36.40 6.32 -14.56
C GLY A 18 -35.96 5.30 -15.61
N ALA A 19 -36.25 5.47 -16.90
CA ALA A 19 -36.15 4.36 -17.87
C ALA A 19 -35.19 4.62 -19.04
N ALA A 20 -33.99 5.14 -18.75
CA ALA A 20 -32.91 5.26 -19.72
C ALA A 20 -31.66 4.50 -19.26
N PHE A 21 -31.82 3.22 -18.90
CA PHE A 21 -30.71 2.28 -18.79
C PHE A 21 -31.02 1.03 -19.61
N ALA A 22 -30.34 0.92 -20.75
CA ALA A 22 -29.98 -0.28 -21.50
C ALA A 22 -30.88 -1.53 -21.32
N GLU A 23 -31.94 -1.63 -22.12
CA GLU A 23 -32.65 -2.89 -22.37
C GLU A 23 -31.93 -3.63 -23.51
N GLY A 24 -30.92 -4.43 -23.15
CA GLY A 24 -30.27 -5.41 -24.02
C GLY A 24 -30.01 -6.68 -23.20
N PRO A 25 -29.90 -7.87 -23.81
CA PRO A 25 -29.62 -9.09 -23.07
C PRO A 25 -28.30 -8.93 -22.31
N ILE A 26 -28.35 -8.83 -20.98
CA ILE A 26 -27.13 -8.82 -20.16
C ILE A 26 -26.70 -10.28 -20.00
N GLU A 27 -25.98 -10.79 -21.00
CA GLU A 27 -25.15 -11.98 -20.82
C GLU A 27 -24.08 -11.64 -19.76
N GLY A 28 -24.25 -12.18 -18.54
CA GLY A 28 -23.42 -11.88 -17.38
C GLY A 28 -24.16 -11.38 -16.13
N ASN A 29 -25.48 -11.19 -16.17
CA ASN A 29 -26.28 -10.82 -15.00
C ASN A 29 -26.65 -12.02 -14.11
N GLU A 30 -25.65 -12.75 -13.63
CA GLU A 30 -25.86 -13.50 -12.40
C GLU A 30 -25.92 -12.46 -11.28
N VAL A 31 -27.11 -12.21 -10.76
CA VAL A 31 -27.27 -11.41 -9.54
C VAL A 31 -26.58 -12.21 -8.44
N PHE A 32 -25.30 -11.93 -8.20
CA PHE A 32 -24.56 -12.47 -7.08
C PHE A 32 -25.23 -11.92 -5.82
N ASN A 33 -26.13 -12.71 -5.24
CA ASN A 33 -26.75 -12.43 -3.95
C ASN A 33 -25.70 -12.63 -2.85
N PHE A 34 -24.73 -11.72 -2.79
CA PHE A 34 -23.75 -11.69 -1.71
C PHE A 34 -24.32 -10.89 -0.55
N GLN A 35 -24.64 -11.59 0.54
CA GLN A 35 -25.00 -10.97 1.80
C GLN A 35 -23.79 -11.05 2.75
N SER A 36 -23.23 -9.89 3.10
CA SER A 36 -22.17 -9.84 4.11
C SER A 36 -22.71 -10.34 5.46
N THR A 37 -21.89 -11.12 6.16
CA THR A 37 -22.14 -11.54 7.55
C THR A 37 -21.67 -10.50 8.58
N LEU A 38 -21.00 -9.43 8.12
CA LEU A 38 -20.45 -8.37 8.97
C LEU A 38 -21.40 -7.17 9.06
N SER A 39 -21.31 -6.45 10.16
CA SER A 39 -21.94 -5.13 10.28
C SER A 39 -21.26 -4.13 9.35
N ARG A 40 -21.98 -3.05 9.02
CA ARG A 40 -21.44 -1.95 8.20
C ARG A 40 -20.19 -1.34 8.83
N ALA A 41 -20.16 -1.22 10.17
CA ALA A 41 -19.02 -0.64 10.89
C ALA A 41 -17.77 -1.52 10.74
N GLU A 42 -17.92 -2.84 10.82
CA GLU A 42 -16.81 -3.79 10.65
C GLU A 42 -16.27 -3.77 9.22
N VAL A 43 -17.16 -3.74 8.21
CA VAL A 43 -16.75 -3.63 6.81
C VAL A 43 -15.97 -2.34 6.57
N GLN A 44 -16.41 -1.21 7.15
CA GLN A 44 -15.70 0.06 7.03
C GLN A 44 -14.33 0.00 7.71
N ALA A 45 -14.24 -0.57 8.90
CA ALA A 45 -12.97 -0.73 9.60
C ALA A 45 -11.99 -1.60 8.80
N GLN A 46 -12.45 -2.72 8.25
CA GLN A 46 -11.66 -3.60 7.38
C GLN A 46 -11.20 -2.88 6.12
N ALA A 47 -12.10 -2.13 5.47
CA ALA A 47 -11.75 -1.35 4.27
C ALA A 47 -10.69 -0.29 4.57
N VAL A 48 -10.80 0.41 5.70
CA VAL A 48 -9.80 1.39 6.15
C VAL A 48 -8.45 0.71 6.43
N GLN A 49 -8.46 -0.41 7.14
CA GLN A 49 -7.25 -1.18 7.42
C GLN A 49 -6.56 -1.67 6.14
N ALA A 50 -7.33 -2.24 5.19
CA ALA A 50 -6.81 -2.71 3.92
C ALA A 50 -6.22 -1.56 3.09
N ASN A 51 -6.87 -0.39 3.09
CA ASN A 51 -6.34 0.80 2.43
C ASN A 51 -5.01 1.26 3.04
N GLN A 52 -4.91 1.29 4.37
CA GLN A 52 -3.67 1.65 5.07
C GLN A 52 -2.55 0.64 4.82
N ALA A 53 -2.89 -0.65 4.73
CA ALA A 53 -1.97 -1.72 4.41
C ALA A 53 -1.56 -1.78 2.93
N GLY A 54 -2.09 -0.88 2.09
CA GLY A 54 -1.80 -0.88 0.65
C GLY A 54 -2.36 -2.11 -0.08
N LEU A 55 -3.35 -2.78 0.50
CA LEU A 55 -3.98 -4.01 -0.03
C LEU A 55 -5.16 -3.73 -0.97
N VAL A 56 -5.46 -2.46 -1.22
CA VAL A 56 -6.56 -2.04 -2.10
C VAL A 56 -5.99 -1.57 -3.43
N ALA A 57 -6.47 -2.18 -4.52
CA ALA A 57 -6.08 -1.81 -5.87
C ALA A 57 -6.44 -0.35 -6.20
N ARG A 58 -5.57 0.31 -6.97
CA ARG A 58 -5.77 1.68 -7.43
C ARG A 58 -5.56 1.77 -8.94
N GLY A 59 -6.65 1.80 -9.70
CA GLY A 59 -6.60 1.73 -11.15
C GLY A 59 -6.03 0.39 -11.62
N GLU A 60 -4.99 0.43 -12.44
CA GLU A 60 -4.28 -0.76 -12.93
C GLU A 60 -3.27 -1.32 -11.92
N ILE A 61 -3.04 -0.63 -10.79
CA ILE A 61 -2.11 -1.06 -9.75
C ILE A 61 -2.80 -2.13 -8.91
N VAL A 62 -2.43 -3.38 -9.14
CA VAL A 62 -2.81 -4.51 -8.30
C VAL A 62 -1.83 -4.59 -7.12
N PRO A 63 -2.32 -4.61 -5.87
CA PRO A 63 -1.45 -4.69 -4.71
C PRO A 63 -0.79 -6.06 -4.67
N VAL A 64 0.49 -6.10 -4.99
CA VAL A 64 1.31 -7.29 -4.79
C VAL A 64 1.63 -7.35 -3.30
N GLN A 65 1.26 -8.46 -2.65
CA GLN A 65 1.74 -8.77 -1.31
C GLN A 65 3.24 -9.07 -1.41
N GLU A 66 4.08 -8.04 -1.53
CA GLU A 66 5.52 -8.21 -1.47
C GLU A 66 5.84 -8.76 -0.08
N GLN A 67 6.33 -10.00 0.00
CA GLN A 67 6.98 -10.44 1.21
C GLN A 67 8.16 -9.50 1.43
N VAL A 68 8.03 -8.62 2.42
CA VAL A 68 9.16 -7.82 2.90
C VAL A 68 10.25 -8.81 3.23
N ALA A 69 11.34 -8.79 2.47
CA ALA A 69 12.48 -9.65 2.74
C ALA A 69 12.93 -9.37 4.18
N VAL A 70 12.74 -10.36 5.06
CA VAL A 70 13.14 -10.27 6.46
C VAL A 70 14.67 -10.36 6.47
N SER A 71 15.31 -9.20 6.39
CA SER A 71 16.76 -9.09 6.56
C SER A 71 17.10 -9.18 8.04
N GLY A 72 18.10 -10.00 8.38
CA GLY A 72 18.69 -10.02 9.73
C GLY A 72 19.56 -8.79 10.04
N LEU A 73 19.70 -7.84 9.10
CA LEU A 73 20.54 -6.66 9.27
C LEU A 73 19.77 -5.49 9.89
N SER A 74 20.41 -4.73 10.77
CA SER A 74 19.81 -3.50 11.30
C SER A 74 19.68 -2.42 10.22
N ARG A 75 18.76 -1.48 10.41
CA ARG A 75 18.59 -0.35 9.46
C ARG A 75 19.87 0.49 9.36
N ALA A 76 20.60 0.65 10.45
CA ALA A 76 21.87 1.37 10.47
C ALA A 76 22.93 0.64 9.62
N GLN A 77 23.02 -0.68 9.77
CA GLN A 77 23.92 -1.51 8.97
C GLN A 77 23.62 -1.40 7.47
N VAL A 78 22.36 -1.58 7.07
CA VAL A 78 21.95 -1.51 5.65
C VAL A 78 22.29 -0.14 5.04
N ARG A 79 22.04 0.95 5.77
CA ARG A 79 22.34 2.31 5.28
C ARG A 79 23.84 2.53 5.11
N ALA A 80 24.66 2.02 6.02
CA ALA A 80 26.11 2.14 5.93
C ALA A 80 26.68 1.32 4.76
N GLU A 81 26.20 0.09 4.56
CA GLU A 81 26.56 -0.74 3.41
C GLU A 81 26.17 -0.08 2.09
N ALA A 82 24.95 0.45 1.99
CA ALA A 82 24.46 1.15 0.80
C ALA A 82 25.26 2.41 0.49
N ALA A 83 25.61 3.21 1.51
CA ALA A 83 26.44 4.40 1.33
C ALA A 83 27.85 4.05 0.82
N GLU A 84 28.46 2.97 1.35
CA GLU A 84 29.78 2.53 0.89
C GLU A 84 29.72 1.98 -0.54
N ALA A 85 28.67 1.20 -0.88
CA ALA A 85 28.43 0.75 -2.24
C ALA A 85 28.25 1.91 -3.22
N GLN A 86 27.54 2.97 -2.80
CA GLN A 86 27.40 4.20 -3.59
C GLN A 86 28.74 4.91 -3.79
N ARG A 87 29.55 5.05 -2.74
CA ARG A 87 30.90 5.65 -2.82
C ARG A 87 31.80 4.89 -3.78
N LEU A 88 31.67 3.57 -3.83
CA LEU A 88 32.42 2.67 -4.72
C LEU A 88 31.86 2.62 -6.14
N GLY A 89 30.74 3.30 -6.43
CA GLY A 89 30.10 3.26 -7.75
C GLY A 89 29.44 1.93 -8.09
N LEU A 90 29.09 1.14 -7.08
CA LEU A 90 28.52 -0.21 -7.22
C LEU A 90 26.98 -0.24 -7.24
N ILE A 91 26.35 0.93 -7.27
CA ILE A 91 24.90 1.05 -7.44
C ILE A 91 24.59 1.01 -8.94
N ALA A 92 23.77 0.04 -9.34
CA ALA A 92 23.31 -0.11 -10.72
C ALA A 92 22.65 1.18 -11.23
N ARG A 93 22.92 1.52 -12.49
CA ARG A 93 22.33 2.68 -13.19
C ARG A 93 21.89 2.26 -14.57
N GLY A 94 20.58 2.20 -14.80
CA GLY A 94 20.02 1.66 -16.04
C GLY A 94 20.44 0.21 -16.25
N GLU A 95 20.99 -0.09 -17.43
CA GLU A 95 21.47 -1.44 -17.80
C GLU A 95 22.89 -1.73 -17.31
N ILE A 96 23.57 -0.75 -16.70
CA ILE A 96 24.95 -0.92 -16.21
C ILE A 96 24.88 -1.58 -14.82
N LEU A 97 25.28 -2.84 -14.78
CA LEU A 97 25.39 -3.66 -13.57
C LEU A 97 26.87 -3.80 -13.16
N PRO A 98 27.37 -2.95 -12.26
CA PRO A 98 28.75 -3.04 -11.80
C PRO A 98 28.96 -4.34 -11.01
N VAL A 99 30.04 -5.07 -11.31
CA VAL A 99 30.42 -6.28 -10.57
C VAL A 99 31.44 -5.90 -9.50
N ALA A 100 31.06 -6.07 -8.24
CA ALA A 100 31.94 -5.80 -7.12
C ALA A 100 33.09 -6.82 -7.04
N THR A 101 34.31 -6.34 -6.87
CA THR A 101 35.46 -7.20 -6.52
C THR A 101 35.33 -7.71 -5.08
N PRO A 102 36.01 -8.83 -4.72
CA PRO A 102 36.00 -9.34 -3.34
C PRO A 102 36.42 -8.29 -2.31
N ALA A 103 37.45 -7.49 -2.60
CA ALA A 103 37.91 -6.44 -1.70
C ALA A 103 36.85 -5.36 -1.45
N GLN A 104 36.07 -4.99 -2.48
CA GLN A 104 34.98 -4.02 -2.35
C GLN A 104 33.80 -4.57 -1.54
N ILE A 105 33.47 -5.85 -1.71
CA ILE A 105 32.44 -6.53 -0.90
C ILE A 105 32.84 -6.48 0.58
N GLU A 106 34.11 -6.75 0.88
CA GLU A 106 34.63 -6.71 2.25
C GLU A 106 34.63 -5.28 2.83
N GLN A 107 34.90 -4.26 2.02
CA GLN A 107 34.78 -2.86 2.44
C GLN A 107 33.34 -2.49 2.80
N ILE A 108 32.37 -2.88 1.96
CA ILE A 108 30.94 -2.66 2.21
C ILE A 108 30.52 -3.34 3.51
N ARG A 109 30.82 -4.64 3.65
CA ARG A 109 30.53 -5.43 4.86
C ARG A 109 31.13 -4.78 6.12
N THR A 110 32.36 -4.29 6.04
CA THR A 110 33.04 -3.66 7.18
C THR A 110 32.44 -2.30 7.55
N ALA A 111 31.92 -1.54 6.59
CA ALA A 111 31.15 -0.32 6.87
C ALA A 111 29.85 -0.64 7.62
N GLY A 112 29.14 -1.69 7.19
CA GLY A 112 27.95 -2.21 7.87
C GLY A 112 28.20 -2.60 9.32
N LEU A 113 29.22 -3.41 9.57
CA LEU A 113 29.56 -3.88 10.92
C LEU A 113 29.95 -2.74 11.87
N ARG A 114 30.67 -1.71 11.39
CA ARG A 114 30.98 -0.53 12.19
C ARG A 114 29.72 0.22 12.62
N ALA A 115 28.76 0.39 11.71
CA ALA A 115 27.51 1.06 12.01
C ALA A 115 26.64 0.27 13.00
N ALA A 116 26.57 -1.06 12.85
CA ALA A 116 25.87 -1.94 13.78
C ALA A 116 26.48 -1.88 15.19
N GLY A 117 27.82 -1.88 15.28
CA GLY A 117 28.53 -1.73 16.56
C GLY A 117 28.26 -0.38 17.25
N GLY A 118 28.22 0.72 16.48
CA GLY A 118 27.87 2.04 16.99
C GLY A 118 26.44 2.11 17.54
N GLU A 119 25.48 1.48 16.88
CA GLU A 119 24.08 1.40 17.34
C GLU A 119 23.97 0.68 18.69
N LYS A 120 24.68 -0.45 18.85
CA LYS A 120 24.72 -1.21 20.10
C LYS A 120 25.27 -0.37 21.27
N LEU A 121 26.28 0.46 21.00
CA LEU A 121 26.84 1.38 21.99
C LEU A 121 25.85 2.48 22.39
N VAL A 122 25.14 3.08 21.43
CA VAL A 122 24.10 4.10 21.70
C VAL A 122 22.95 3.54 22.52
N GLN A 123 22.52 2.32 22.22
CA GLN A 123 21.48 1.62 23.01
C GLN A 123 21.96 1.33 24.43
N SER A 124 23.22 0.91 24.62
CA SER A 124 23.79 0.67 25.94
C SER A 124 23.96 1.94 26.78
N GLY A 125 24.32 3.08 26.17
CA GLY A 125 24.45 4.37 26.86
C GLY A 125 23.10 4.97 27.26
N SER A 126 22.08 4.81 26.43
CA SER A 126 20.71 5.25 26.72
C SER A 126 20.09 4.48 27.90
N ALA A 127 20.41 3.18 28.05
CA ALA A 127 19.93 2.37 29.16
C ALA A 127 20.55 2.74 30.52
N VAL A 128 21.76 3.30 30.53
CA VAL A 128 22.46 3.72 31.76
C VAL A 128 21.93 5.07 32.28
N THR A 129 21.35 5.91 31.42
CA THR A 129 20.84 7.24 31.80
C THR A 129 19.40 7.21 32.35
N ALA A 130 18.71 6.07 32.24
CA ALA A 130 17.30 5.92 32.61
C ALA A 130 17.05 5.28 34.00
N ASN A 131 18.06 5.21 34.87
CA ASN A 131 17.94 4.74 36.27
C ASN A 131 18.35 5.81 37.27
#